data_AF-A0A376KUN0-F1
#
_entry.id   AF-A0A376KUN0-F1
#
_cell.length_a   1.000
_cell.length_b   1.000
_cell.length_c   1.000
_cell.angle_alpha   90.00
_cell.angle_beta   90.00
_cell.angle_gamma   90.00
#
_symmetry.space_group_name_H-M   'P 1'
#
loop_
_entity.id
_entity.type
_entity.pdbx_description
1 polymer ?
#
loop_
_entity_poly.entity_id
_entity_poly.type
_entity_poly.pdbx_seq_one_letter_code
_entity_poly.pdbx_strand_id
1 'polypeptide(L)' 'MGGIGKSWLNADDESILDAALRQGADLPYACKGGVCATCKCKVLRGKVAMETNYSLGTG' A
#
# COMPACT_ATOMS: atom_id res chain seq x y z
N MET A 1 13.90 -8.00 12.52
CA MET A 1 12.90 -6.91 12.46
C MET A 1 13.45 -5.78 11.59
N GLY A 2 13.28 -5.88 10.27
CA GLY A 2 13.88 -4.94 9.31
C GLY A 2 12.88 -3.85 8.91
N GLY A 3 13.15 -2.61 9.30
CA GLY A 3 12.39 -1.44 8.83
C GLY A 3 12.60 -1.22 7.33
N ILE A 4 11.51 -1.12 6.58
CA ILE A 4 11.52 -0.87 5.14
C ILE A 4 11.61 0.64 4.87
N GLY A 5 12.84 1.16 4.81
CA GLY A 5 13.16 2.50 4.32
C GLY A 5 13.56 2.53 2.85
N LYS A 6 12.91 1.74 1.98
CA LYS A 6 13.19 1.70 0.54
C LYS A 6 12.11 2.41 -0.27
N SER A 7 12.51 3.07 -1.35
CA SER A 7 11.60 3.74 -2.28
C SER A 7 10.98 2.70 -3.20
N TRP A 8 9.67 2.51 -3.12
CA TRP A 8 8.99 1.43 -3.82
C TRP A 8 8.36 1.86 -5.14
N LEU A 9 7.83 3.09 -5.24
CA LEU A 9 7.11 3.54 -6.44
C LEU A 9 8.05 3.97 -7.57
N ASN A 10 7.83 3.41 -8.75
CA ASN A 10 8.22 3.95 -10.04
C ASN A 10 6.99 4.50 -10.79
N ALA A 11 7.22 5.21 -11.90
CA ALA A 11 6.14 5.78 -12.71
C ALA A 11 5.17 4.72 -13.28
N ASP A 12 5.63 3.47 -13.42
CA ASP A 12 4.84 2.35 -13.97
C ASP A 12 3.99 1.61 -12.92
N ASP A 13 4.15 1.92 -11.62
CA ASP A 13 3.44 1.21 -10.56
C ASP A 13 2.09 1.89 -10.26
N GLU A 14 0.98 1.15 -10.38
CA GLU A 14 -0.38 1.67 -10.13
C GLU A 14 -0.62 2.02 -8.66
N SER A 15 0.02 1.29 -7.74
CA SER A 15 -0.16 1.47 -6.29
C SER A 15 1.09 1.11 -5.49
N ILE A 16 1.16 1.58 -4.24
CA ILE A 16 2.20 1.16 -3.28
C ILE A 16 2.22 -0.37 -3.12
N LEU A 17 1.04 -1.01 -3.14
CA LEU A 17 0.92 -2.46 -2.98
C LEU A 17 1.57 -3.19 -4.15
N ASP A 18 1.27 -2.79 -5.39
CA ASP A 18 1.83 -3.45 -6.57
C ASP A 18 3.34 -3.24 -6.68
N ALA A 19 3.79 -2.02 -6.40
CA ALA A 19 5.21 -1.69 -6.35
C ALA A 19 5.99 -2.58 -5.36
N ALA A 20 5.42 -2.78 -4.17
CA ALA A 20 6.03 -3.60 -3.14
C ALA A 20 6.02 -5.10 -3.50
N LEU A 21 4.90 -5.62 -4.01
CA LEU A 21 4.79 -7.02 -4.45
C LEU A 21 5.76 -7.34 -5.61
N ARG A 22 5.89 -6.44 -6.58
CA ARG A 22 6.84 -6.56 -7.71
C ARG A 22 8.29 -6.67 -7.23
N GLN A 23 8.63 -5.99 -6.15
CA GLN A 23 9.94 -6.05 -5.53
C GLN A 23 10.10 -7.22 -4.52
N GLY A 24 9.13 -8.13 -4.46
CA GLY A 24 9.17 -9.33 -3.62
C GLY A 24 8.85 -9.08 -2.15
N ALA A 25 8.14 -8.00 -1.82
CA ALA A 25 7.67 -7.78 -0.46
C ALA A 25 6.59 -8.80 -0.08
N ASP A 26 6.70 -9.37 1.11
CA ASP A 26 5.66 -10.21 1.69
C ASP A 26 4.66 -9.31 2.45
N LEU A 27 3.60 -8.90 1.74
CA LEU A 27 2.54 -8.07 2.28
C LEU A 27 1.22 -8.85 2.30
N PRO A 28 0.39 -8.72 3.35
CA PRO A 28 -0.94 -9.31 3.35
C PRO A 28 -1.84 -8.56 2.36
N TYR A 29 -2.50 -9.27 1.45
CA TYR A 29 -3.50 -8.70 0.54
C TYR A 29 -4.56 -9.74 0.15
N ALA A 30 -5.72 -9.26 -0.34
CA ALA A 30 -6.78 -10.12 -0.87
C ALA A 30 -7.44 -9.51 -2.12
N CYS A 31 -8.14 -8.37 -1.99
CA CYS A 31 -8.96 -7.85 -3.11
C CYS A 31 -8.24 -6.96 -4.12
N LYS A 32 -7.14 -6.31 -3.74
CA LYS A 32 -6.48 -5.19 -4.46
C LYS A 32 -7.37 -3.99 -4.86
N GLY A 33 -8.70 -4.05 -4.71
CA GLY A 33 -9.65 -2.99 -5.08
C GLY A 33 -10.18 -2.13 -3.92
N GLY A 34 -9.50 -2.09 -2.77
CA GLY A 34 -9.86 -1.17 -1.68
C GLY A 34 -11.10 -1.50 -0.84
N VAL A 35 -11.63 -2.74 -0.90
CA VAL A 35 -12.86 -3.19 -0.17
C VAL A 35 -12.62 -4.09 1.04
N CYS A 36 -11.49 -4.81 1.12
CA CYS A 36 -11.27 -5.82 2.17
C CYS A 36 -10.44 -5.35 3.38
N ALA A 37 -9.72 -4.23 3.25
CA ALA A 37 -8.75 -3.71 4.23
C ALA A 37 -7.62 -4.68 4.66
N THR A 38 -7.41 -5.83 4.00
CA THR A 38 -6.34 -6.79 4.34
C THR A 38 -4.95 -6.16 4.25
N CYS A 39 -4.73 -5.31 3.25
CA CYS A 39 -3.46 -4.61 3.02
C CYS A 39 -3.37 -3.24 3.73
N LYS A 40 -4.27 -2.93 4.67
CA LYS A 40 -4.30 -1.61 5.33
C LYS A 40 -2.99 -1.33 6.04
N CYS A 41 -2.55 -0.08 5.96
CA CYS A 41 -1.30 0.40 6.52
C CYS A 41 -1.51 1.77 7.18
N LYS A 42 -0.64 2.13 8.13
CA LYS A 42 -0.63 3.47 8.72
C LYS A 42 0.47 4.31 8.09
N VAL A 43 0.13 5.51 7.64
CA VAL A 43 1.12 6.49 7.20
C VAL A 43 1.86 7.02 8.43
N LEU A 44 3.17 6.77 8.51
CA LEU A 44 4.01 7.28 9.60
C LEU A 44 4.54 8.69 9.30
N ARG A 45 4.81 8.99 8.03
CA ARG A 45 5.32 10.29 7.53
C ARG A 45 4.85 10.50 6.09
N GLY A 46 4.74 11.76 5.68
CA GLY A 46 4.33 12.14 4.32
C GLY A 46 2.80 12.20 4.15
N LYS A 47 2.35 12.29 2.90
CA LYS A 47 0.94 12.29 2.50
C LYS A 47 0.74 11.24 1.42
N VAL A 48 -0.43 10.61 1.42
CA VAL A 48 -0.83 9.63 0.40
C VAL A 48 -2.25 9.95 -0.05
N ALA A 49 -2.57 9.57 -1.27
CA ALA A 49 -3.92 9.56 -1.80
C ALA A 49 -4.24 8.14 -2.26
N MET A 50 -5.47 7.71 -2.06
CA MET A 50 -5.99 6.46 -2.61
C MET A 50 -7.05 6.83 -3.64
N GLU A 51 -6.95 6.26 -4.84
CA GLU A 51 -7.98 6.43 -5.87
C GLU A 51 -9.34 5.90 -5.37
N THR A 52 -9.30 4.78 -4.65
CA THR A 52 -10.47 4.12 -4.10
C THR A 52 -10.25 3.77 -2.64
N ASN A 53 -11.18 4.19 -1.77
CA ASN A 53 -11.15 3.87 -0.34
C ASN A 53 -12.58 3.61 0.19
N TYR A 54 -13.01 2.34 0.20
CA TYR A 54 -14.31 1.95 0.73
C TYR A 54 -14.25 1.48 2.18
N SER A 55 -13.08 1.02 2.64
CA SER A 55 -12.96 0.30 3.92
C SER A 55 -12.20 1.06 5.01
N LEU A 56 -11.37 2.04 4.66
CA LEU A 56 -10.61 2.81 5.64
C LEU A 56 -11.40 4.06 5.99
N GLY A 57 -11.78 4.18 7.26
CA GLY A 57 -12.33 5.44 7.77
C GLY A 57 -11.30 6.57 7.64
N THR A 58 -11.78 7.80 7.43
CA THR A 58 -10.95 9.01 7.43
C THR A 58 -10.53 9.32 8.87
N GLY A 59 -9.44 8.71 9.31
CA GLY A 59 -8.76 9.01 10.58
C GLY A 59 -7.56 9.91 10.36
#